data_AF-A0A968RJX8-F1
#
_entry.id   AF-A0A968RJX8-F1
#
_cell.length_a   1.000
_cell.length_b   1.000
_cell.length_c   1.000
_cell.angle_alpha   90.00
_cell.angle_beta   90.00
_cell.angle_gamma   90.00
#
_symmetry.space_group_name_H-M   'P 1'
#
loop_
_entity.id
_entity.type
_entity.pdbx_description
1 polymer ?
#
loop_
_entity_poly.entity_id
_entity_poly.type
_entity_poly.pdbx_seq_one_letter_code
_entity_poly.pdbx_strand_id
1 'polypeptide(L)' 'YQSIAAASILAKTHRDEYMIQLSAQFPQYDWQQNKGYPTQKHRQAIQQFGVTIHHRRSFKLESE' A
#
# COMPACT_ATOMS: atom_id res chain seq x y z
N TYR A 1 -10.75 -26.43 0.14
CA TYR A 1 -10.53 -25.29 -0.76
C TYR A 1 -11.47 -24.12 -0.51
N GLN A 2 -12.78 -24.34 -0.31
CA GLN A 2 -13.76 -23.24 -0.10
C GLN A 2 -13.42 -22.33 1.09
N SER A 3 -13.02 -22.88 2.25
CA SER A 3 -12.63 -22.07 3.41
C SER A 3 -11.39 -21.20 3.16
N ILE A 4 -10.45 -21.65 2.33
CA ILE A 4 -9.25 -20.89 1.96
C ILE A 4 -9.64 -19.73 1.03
N ALA A 5 -10.54 -19.97 0.07
CA ALA A 5 -11.05 -18.93 -0.81
C ALA A 5 -11.88 -17.87 -0.06
N ALA A 6 -12.72 -18.30 0.89
CA ALA A 6 -13.47 -17.36 1.74
C ALA A 6 -12.52 -16.49 2.58
N ALA A 7 -11.48 -17.11 3.18
CA ALA A 7 -10.47 -16.38 3.95
C ALA A 7 -9.68 -15.37 3.09
N SER A 8 -9.31 -15.73 1.85
CA SER A 8 -8.58 -14.82 0.97
C SER A 8 -9.42 -13.62 0.53
N ILE A 9 -10.72 -13.81 0.30
CA ILE A 9 -11.66 -12.72 0.01
C ILE A 9 -11.72 -11.75 1.19
N LEU A 10 -11.96 -12.25 2.40
CA LEU A 10 -12.02 -11.43 3.62
C LEU A 10 -10.73 -10.66 3.87
N ALA A 11 -9.58 -11.32 3.70
CA ALA A 11 -8.28 -10.68 3.88
C ALA A 11 -8.04 -9.56 2.84
N LYS A 12 -8.43 -9.78 1.58
CA LYS A 12 -8.23 -8.82 0.50
C LYS A 12 -9.14 -7.61 0.63
N THR A 13 -10.43 -7.79 0.90
CA THR A 13 -11.38 -6.68 1.07
C THR A 13 -10.97 -5.79 2.23
N HIS A 14 -10.64 -6.39 3.38
CA HIS A 14 -10.18 -5.65 4.55
C HIS A 14 -8.89 -4.87 4.28
N ARG A 15 -7.89 -5.49 3.62
CA ARG A 15 -6.65 -4.81 3.25
C ARG A 15 -6.91 -3.61 2.35
N ASP A 16 -7.81 -3.74 1.38
CA ASP A 16 -8.08 -2.67 0.41
C ASP A 16 -8.80 -1.48 1.04
N GLU A 17 -9.74 -1.73 1.95
CA GLU A 17 -10.39 -0.70 2.77
C GLU A 17 -9.38 0.06 3.62
N TYR A 18 -8.48 -0.67 4.31
CA TYR A 18 -7.41 -0.07 5.10
C TYR A 18 -6.52 0.86 4.26
N MET A 19 -6.10 0.42 3.06
CA MET A 19 -5.28 1.27 2.17
C MET A 19 -6.02 2.51 1.67
N ILE A 20 -7.36 2.46 1.50
CA ILE A 20 -8.17 3.63 1.12
C ILE A 20 -8.20 4.65 2.26
N GLN A 21 -8.48 4.20 3.49
CA GLN A 21 -8.46 5.06 4.68
C GLN A 21 -7.10 5.72 4.87
N LEU A 22 -6.04 4.95 4.66
CA LEU A 22 -4.68 5.42 4.78
C LEU A 22 -4.32 6.43 3.68
N SER A 23 -4.85 6.23 2.46
CA SER A 23 -4.71 7.20 1.36
C SER A 23 -5.35 8.55 1.67
N ALA A 24 -6.40 8.60 2.50
CA ALA A 24 -6.98 9.87 2.92
C ALA A 24 -6.05 10.65 3.87
N GLN A 25 -5.27 9.95 4.69
CA GLN A 25 -4.29 10.56 5.61
C GLN A 25 -2.98 10.93 4.89
N PHE A 26 -2.59 10.15 3.87
CA PHE A 26 -1.38 10.37 3.09
C PHE A 26 -1.66 10.37 1.58
N PRO A 27 -2.38 11.39 1.07
CA PRO A 27 -2.82 11.45 -0.32
C PRO A 27 -1.68 11.42 -1.34
N GLN A 28 -0.47 11.84 -0.95
CA GLN A 28 0.70 11.91 -1.80
C GLN A 28 1.19 10.55 -2.31
N TYR A 29 0.95 9.44 -1.60
CA TYR A 29 1.45 8.12 -2.00
C TYR A 29 0.47 7.31 -2.85
N ASP A 30 -0.70 7.85 -3.17
CA ASP A 30 -1.71 7.23 -4.07
C ASP A 30 -2.10 5.79 -3.68
N TRP A 31 -2.18 5.53 -2.38
CA TRP A 31 -2.47 4.20 -1.83
C TRP A 31 -3.87 3.69 -2.18
N GLN A 32 -4.80 4.59 -2.51
CA GLN A 32 -6.10 4.22 -3.05
C GLN A 32 -5.98 3.38 -4.33
N GLN A 33 -5.05 3.71 -5.23
CA GLN A 33 -4.86 2.99 -6.49
C GLN A 33 -3.82 1.87 -6.35
N ASN A 34 -2.65 2.16 -5.76
CA ASN A 34 -1.55 1.21 -5.74
C ASN A 34 -1.57 0.21 -4.56
N LYS A 35 -2.43 0.39 -3.56
CA LYS A 35 -2.56 -0.52 -2.38
C LYS A 35 -1.24 -0.83 -1.67
N GLY A 36 -0.26 0.09 -1.74
CA GLY A 36 1.06 -0.06 -1.15
C GLY A 36 2.07 -0.85 -1.99
N TYR A 37 1.73 -1.21 -3.22
CA TYR A 37 2.68 -1.83 -4.16
C TYR A 37 3.64 -0.77 -4.71
N PRO A 38 4.91 -1.14 -5.03
CA PRO A 38 5.97 -0.22 -5.41
C PRO A 38 5.85 0.22 -6.88
N THR A 39 4.71 0.83 -7.24
CA THR A 39 4.48 1.44 -8.56
C THR A 39 5.39 2.65 -8.75
N GLN A 40 5.57 3.07 -10.00
CA GLN A 40 6.40 4.25 -10.31
C GLN A 40 5.94 5.49 -9.53
N LYS A 41 4.63 5.76 -9.50
CA LYS A 41 4.03 6.88 -8.75
C LYS A 41 4.29 6.78 -7.24
N HIS A 42 4.21 5.58 -6.68
CA HIS A 42 4.51 5.37 -5.27
C HIS A 42 5.98 5.64 -4.94
N ARG A 43 6.91 5.14 -5.77
CA ARG A 43 8.35 5.38 -5.57
C ARG A 43 8.70 6.86 -5.71
N GLN A 44 8.13 7.56 -6.68
CA GLN A 44 8.29 9.00 -6.83
C GLN A 44 7.78 9.75 -5.60
N ALA A 45 6.63 9.35 -5.06
CA ALA A 45 6.11 9.94 -3.83
C ALA A 45 7.02 9.68 -2.61
N ILE A 46 7.62 8.49 -2.50
CA ILE A 46 8.61 8.20 -1.46
C ILE A 46 9.84 9.11 -1.62
N GLN A 47 10.35 9.27 -2.84
CA GLN A 47 11.51 10.14 -3.10
C GLN A 47 11.21 11.62 -2.79
N GLN A 48 9.98 12.08 -3.04
CA GLN A 48 9.60 13.47 -2.84
C GLN A 48 9.19 13.80 -1.39
N PHE A 49 8.46 12.90 -0.73
CA PHE A 49 7.84 13.15 0.59
C PHE A 49 8.47 12.32 1.72
N GLY A 50 9.40 11.44 1.40
CA GLY A 50 10.03 10.51 2.34
C GLY A 50 9.14 9.31 2.69
N VAL A 51 9.65 8.45 3.58
CA VAL A 51 8.94 7.26 4.06
C VAL A 51 8.08 7.59 5.29
N THR A 52 6.93 6.95 5.40
CA THR A 52 6.05 7.03 6.58
C THR A 52 6.22 5.83 7.52
N ILE A 53 5.58 5.89 8.69
CA ILE A 53 5.51 4.75 9.62
C ILE A 53 4.85 3.49 9.03
N HIS A 54 4.05 3.65 7.97
CA HIS A 54 3.34 2.55 7.31
C HIS A 54 4.20 1.84 6.25
N HIS A 55 5.32 2.44 5.86
CA HIS A 55 6.26 1.82 4.94
C HIS A 55 7.11 0.77 5.66
N ARG A 56 7.34 -0.36 4.99
CA ARG A 56 8.21 -1.42 5.51
C ARG A 56 9.66 -1.06 5.23
N ARG A 57 10.39 -0.61 6.26
CA ARG A 57 11.79 -0.18 6.14
C ARG A 57 12.77 -1.28 5.75
N SER A 58 12.39 -2.55 5.91
CA SER A 58 13.19 -3.69 5.45
C SER A 58 13.10 -3.95 3.94
N PHE A 59 12.18 -3.26 3.23
CA PHE A 59 11.99 -3.45 1.79
C PHE A 59 12.81 -2.42 1.02
N LYS A 60 13.19 -2.73 -0.23
CA LYS A 60 13.80 -1.74 -1.13
C LYS A 60 12.70 -0.77 -1.60
N LEU A 61 12.67 0.42 -1.01
CA LEU A 61 11.64 1.43 -1.25
C LEU A 61 11.96 2.37 -2.43
N GLU A 62 13.25 2.49 -2.76
CA GLU A 62 13.75 3.35 -3.82
C GLU A 62 14.45 2.49 -4.88
N SER A 63 14.26 2.87 -6.15
CA SER A 63 15.13 2.41 -7.24
C SER A 63 16.35 3.31 -7.25
N GLU A 64 17.49 2.76 -6.84
CA GLU A 64 18.82 3.27 -7.24
C GLU A 64 18.95 3.27 -8.76
#